data_AF-A0A8J2ASA9-F1
#
_entry.id   AF-A0A8J2ASA9-F1
#
_cell.length_a   1.000
_cell.length_b   1.000
_cell.length_c   1.000
_cell.angle_alpha   90.00
_cell.angle_beta   90.00
_cell.angle_gamma   90.00
#
_symmetry.space_group_name_H-M   'P 1'
#
loop_
_entity.id
_entity.type
_entity.pdbx_description
1 polymer ?
#
loop_
_entity_poly.entity_id
_entity_poly.type
_entity_poly.pdbx_seq_one_letter_code
_entity_poly.pdbx_strand_id
1 'polypeptide(L)'
;MCQPNSSTSTMVAEPEGSTSTGTRSRRTSSDKDSAAAEMKPAASSQIKSSTSSTARLTSVPEVQKPKTSSDLVTKLSDIELTDEKAERNEFHFRYFGLLDNFLIKNFMKDKRDLPLVYLQLNIMTFLVPFAAAVVYFNTWYLGLIYLPILFVGFFERFILMMHFSSHRKLYHSEFLNNITLYFYAPLFGTPPGIYYLHHIIMHHGENNHGDDVSETESYHRSERGFRGFLFYWLRFLCGLSFELPLYALKTKRYDWFATCLVSLSFWGATIFALGNLFGYTGVTCVLVIPHFFGLTAMALGNYAQHVFVDPLSPGNNYTLSYNCLNTEVNQTTFNDGYHIIHHIYPRLHWTELPSKFRSTLAQHKTERALTFRNTHFIPIALLMLTNQMEKLVRDHYVFIDWAAVKREGGEVPITSLDKEVVPTVGEVVADLERRLSYIPPYDRKIQ
;
A
#
# COMPACT_ATOMS: atom_id res chain seq x y z
N MET A 1 -22.79 -1.38 -36.56
CA MET A 1 -24.11 -0.73 -36.45
C MET A 1 -24.21 -0.11 -35.07
N CYS A 2 -24.51 1.20 -35.04
CA CYS A 2 -24.82 2.09 -33.91
C CYS A 2 -23.71 2.50 -32.91
N GLN A 3 -23.69 3.82 -32.70
CA GLN A 3 -22.74 4.69 -31.99
C GLN A 3 -22.93 4.71 -30.46
N PRO A 4 -21.98 5.31 -29.70
CA PRO A 4 -21.99 5.36 -28.24
C PRO A 4 -22.72 6.60 -27.69
N ASN A 5 -23.43 6.42 -26.56
CA ASN A 5 -24.03 7.52 -25.80
C ASN A 5 -23.00 8.15 -24.86
N SER A 6 -22.77 9.45 -25.06
CA SER A 6 -22.10 10.37 -24.15
C SER A 6 -23.11 10.96 -23.16
N SER A 7 -22.82 10.91 -21.86
CA SER A 7 -23.49 11.74 -20.86
C SER A 7 -22.49 12.75 -20.28
N THR A 8 -22.66 14.00 -20.71
CA THR A 8 -22.08 15.23 -20.19
C THR A 8 -22.57 15.49 -18.76
N SER A 9 -21.65 15.78 -17.83
CA SER A 9 -21.98 16.37 -16.53
C SER A 9 -21.61 17.85 -16.53
N THR A 10 -22.58 18.66 -16.15
CA THR A 10 -22.63 20.12 -16.14
C THR A 10 -21.87 20.67 -14.92
N MET A 11 -21.01 21.65 -15.16
CA MET A 11 -20.44 22.51 -14.12
C MET A 11 -21.54 23.40 -13.52
N VAL A 12 -21.53 23.56 -12.20
CA VAL A 12 -22.30 24.60 -11.50
C VAL A 12 -21.32 25.45 -10.70
N ALA A 13 -21.46 26.77 -10.89
CA ALA A 13 -20.63 27.83 -10.35
C ALA A 13 -20.96 28.18 -8.89
N GLU A 14 -19.96 28.70 -8.18
CA GLU A 14 -20.05 29.38 -6.89
C GLU A 14 -20.83 30.71 -6.98
N PRO A 15 -21.26 31.24 -5.82
CA PRO A 15 -21.05 32.66 -5.59
C PRO A 15 -20.44 33.00 -4.21
N GLU A 16 -19.63 34.06 -4.23
CA GLU A 16 -19.02 34.74 -3.09
C GLU A 16 -20.01 35.60 -2.28
N GLY A 17 -19.71 35.76 -0.98
CA GLY A 17 -19.63 37.08 -0.33
C GLY A 17 -20.82 37.63 0.47
N SER A 18 -20.63 37.80 1.79
CA SER A 18 -20.65 39.10 2.51
C SER A 18 -20.92 38.96 4.02
N THR A 19 -20.83 40.08 4.73
CA THR A 19 -20.20 40.25 6.05
C THR A 19 -21.13 40.81 7.13
N SER A 20 -20.74 40.61 8.40
CA SER A 20 -20.73 41.61 9.51
C SER A 20 -21.83 41.63 10.60
N THR A 21 -21.32 41.65 11.84
CA THR A 21 -21.69 42.46 13.05
C THR A 21 -22.92 42.17 13.94
N GLY A 22 -22.66 42.06 15.27
CA GLY A 22 -23.25 43.02 16.22
C GLY A 22 -24.07 42.55 17.44
N THR A 23 -23.41 42.46 18.62
CA THR A 23 -23.82 42.99 19.96
C THR A 23 -25.10 42.54 20.74
N ARG A 24 -24.85 41.88 21.90
CA ARG A 24 -25.03 42.31 23.33
C ARG A 24 -26.43 42.52 23.98
N SER A 25 -26.49 42.12 25.27
CA SER A 25 -27.36 42.58 26.42
C SER A 25 -28.48 41.60 26.80
N ARG A 26 -28.93 41.31 28.04
CA ARG A 26 -28.76 41.71 29.47
C ARG A 26 -29.44 40.58 30.30
N ARG A 27 -28.88 39.99 31.37
CA ARG A 27 -28.94 40.34 32.82
C ARG A 27 -30.34 40.37 33.49
N THR A 28 -30.55 39.54 34.54
CA THR A 28 -31.22 39.79 35.87
C THR A 28 -31.27 38.49 36.68
N SER A 29 -30.57 38.38 37.84
CA SER A 29 -31.05 38.48 39.26
C SER A 29 -31.88 37.25 39.71
N SER A 30 -31.81 36.69 40.93
CA SER A 30 -31.59 37.25 42.28
C SER A 30 -31.50 36.11 43.35
N ASP A 31 -30.77 36.39 44.44
CA ASP A 31 -31.07 36.10 45.87
C ASP A 31 -31.14 34.63 46.39
N LYS A 32 -30.23 34.22 47.31
CA LYS A 32 -30.27 34.29 48.81
C LYS A 32 -31.09 33.12 49.41
N ASP A 33 -30.81 32.45 50.54
CA ASP A 33 -30.09 32.73 51.80
C ASP A 33 -29.79 31.39 52.54
N SER A 34 -28.80 31.44 53.47
CA SER A 34 -28.70 30.81 54.82
C SER A 34 -29.25 29.40 55.13
N ALA A 35 -28.80 28.63 56.12
CA ALA A 35 -27.65 28.51 57.02
C ALA A 35 -27.98 27.27 57.90
N ALA A 36 -26.93 26.59 58.41
CA ALA A 36 -26.75 25.94 59.74
C ALA A 36 -27.91 25.11 60.38
N ALA A 37 -27.74 24.07 61.21
CA ALA A 37 -26.65 23.29 61.78
C ALA A 37 -27.31 22.09 62.54
N GLU A 38 -26.49 21.31 63.26
CA GLU A 38 -26.84 20.31 64.29
C GLU A 38 -27.24 18.89 63.83
N MET A 39 -27.09 17.82 64.62
CA MET A 39 -26.02 17.31 65.50
C MET A 39 -26.46 15.86 65.81
N LYS A 40 -25.50 14.92 65.86
CA LYS A 40 -25.63 13.48 66.21
C LYS A 40 -26.42 13.23 67.52
N PRO A 41 -27.01 12.03 67.80
CA PRO A 41 -26.23 10.83 68.19
C PRO A 41 -26.86 9.46 67.84
N ALA A 42 -26.34 8.43 68.50
CA ALA A 42 -26.07 7.09 68.01
C ALA A 42 -26.99 5.98 68.56
N ALA A 43 -26.77 4.80 67.97
CA ALA A 43 -26.80 3.46 68.56
C ALA A 43 -28.09 2.59 68.47
N SER A 44 -27.83 1.34 68.05
CA SER A 44 -28.43 0.08 68.51
C SER A 44 -29.29 -0.72 67.52
N SER A 45 -28.73 -1.90 67.18
CA SER A 45 -29.37 -3.22 67.03
C SER A 45 -30.41 -3.46 65.91
N GLN A 46 -30.10 -4.35 64.97
CA GLN A 46 -30.56 -5.75 64.98
C GLN A 46 -30.27 -6.42 63.62
N ILE A 47 -29.96 -7.71 63.69
CA ILE A 47 -29.67 -8.63 62.59
C ILE A 47 -31.00 -9.07 61.94
N LYS A 48 -31.12 -9.03 60.60
CA LYS A 48 -31.61 -10.15 59.76
C LYS A 48 -31.66 -9.85 58.25
N SER A 49 -31.23 -10.88 57.51
CA SER A 49 -31.63 -11.33 56.17
C SER A 49 -31.44 -10.43 54.94
N SER A 50 -30.41 -10.80 54.17
CA SER A 50 -30.43 -11.09 52.72
C SER A 50 -31.38 -10.29 51.82
N THR A 51 -30.81 -9.47 50.93
CA THR A 51 -30.95 -9.58 49.46
C THR A 51 -30.08 -8.55 48.74
N SER A 52 -29.19 -9.04 47.87
CA SER A 52 -28.81 -8.52 46.54
C SER A 52 -29.07 -7.03 46.24
N SER A 53 -28.01 -6.21 46.29
CA SER A 53 -27.83 -5.02 45.44
C SER A 53 -26.40 -4.51 45.61
N THR A 54 -25.49 -4.92 44.73
CA THR A 54 -24.13 -4.38 44.65
C THR A 54 -24.18 -2.92 44.23
N ALA A 55 -23.87 -2.05 45.19
CA ALA A 55 -23.71 -0.64 45.01
C ALA A 55 -22.54 -0.30 44.07
N ARG A 56 -22.84 0.67 43.21
CA ARG A 56 -21.96 1.50 42.40
C ARG A 56 -20.65 1.86 43.13
N LEU A 57 -19.54 1.26 42.69
CA LEU A 57 -18.18 1.77 42.94
C LEU A 57 -17.89 2.84 41.90
N THR A 58 -17.95 4.10 42.31
CA THR A 58 -17.40 5.23 41.58
C THR A 58 -15.89 5.03 41.44
N SER A 59 -15.41 4.80 40.22
CA SER A 59 -13.99 4.82 39.90
C SER A 59 -13.44 6.23 40.11
N VAL A 60 -12.35 6.30 40.84
CA VAL A 60 -11.50 7.48 41.02
C VAL A 60 -11.01 7.94 39.64
N PRO A 61 -11.02 9.24 39.30
CA PRO A 61 -10.45 9.71 38.05
C PRO A 61 -8.95 9.42 38.05
N GLU A 62 -8.51 8.58 37.11
CA GLU A 62 -7.12 8.29 36.86
C GLU A 62 -6.41 9.60 36.52
N VAL A 63 -5.49 10.03 37.40
CA VAL A 63 -4.64 11.19 37.16
C VAL A 63 -3.73 10.83 35.99
N GLN A 64 -4.05 11.33 34.80
CA GLN A 64 -3.19 11.22 33.63
C GLN A 64 -1.82 11.79 33.99
N LYS A 65 -0.80 10.91 34.03
CA LYS A 65 0.59 11.35 34.09
C LYS A 65 0.84 12.32 32.92
N PRO A 66 1.56 13.43 33.15
CA PRO A 66 1.88 14.37 32.08
C PRO A 66 2.63 13.62 30.97
N LYS A 67 2.11 13.71 29.73
CA LYS A 67 2.71 13.09 28.54
C LYS A 67 4.16 13.58 28.40
N THR A 68 5.13 12.70 28.59
CA THR A 68 6.55 12.98 28.35
C THR A 68 6.81 13.09 26.84
N SER A 69 7.72 13.99 26.40
CA SER A 69 7.95 14.23 24.96
C SER A 69 8.45 12.99 24.20
N SER A 70 8.91 11.96 24.90
CA SER A 70 9.34 10.65 24.35
C SER A 70 8.18 9.73 23.93
N ASP A 71 6.94 10.06 24.30
CA ASP A 71 5.77 9.23 24.01
C ASP A 71 4.92 9.77 22.85
N LEU A 72 5.24 10.97 22.35
CA LEU A 72 4.57 11.58 21.22
C LEU A 72 5.19 11.13 19.90
N VAL A 73 4.36 10.98 18.87
CA VAL A 73 4.82 10.65 17.53
C VAL A 73 5.39 11.88 16.81
N THR A 74 6.21 11.65 15.78
CA THR A 74 6.80 12.73 14.96
C THR A 74 5.72 13.41 14.12
N LYS A 75 5.68 14.74 14.07
CA LYS A 75 4.77 15.48 13.17
C LYS A 75 5.37 15.60 11.77
N LEU A 76 4.52 15.65 10.75
CA LEU A 76 4.94 15.96 9.38
C LEU A 76 5.60 17.35 9.26
N SER A 77 5.16 18.34 10.05
CA SER A 77 5.74 19.70 10.05
C SER A 77 7.22 19.73 10.43
N ASP A 78 7.69 18.68 11.10
CA ASP A 78 9.04 18.60 11.66
C ASP A 78 9.98 17.80 10.72
N ILE A 79 9.50 17.40 9.54
CA ILE A 79 10.21 16.57 8.57
C ILE A 79 10.42 17.35 7.27
N GLU A 80 11.66 17.43 6.81
CA GLU A 80 11.97 17.86 5.43
C GLU A 80 11.74 16.69 4.46
N LEU A 81 11.05 16.92 3.34
CA LEU A 81 10.80 15.91 2.32
C LEU A 81 12.02 15.79 1.38
N THR A 82 12.97 14.92 1.73
CA THR A 82 14.24 14.78 1.01
C THR A 82 14.11 14.05 -0.32
N ASP A 83 13.06 13.24 -0.50
CA ASP A 83 12.83 12.48 -1.74
C ASP A 83 12.70 13.36 -3.00
N GLU A 84 12.29 14.63 -2.85
CA GLU A 84 12.23 15.58 -3.98
C GLU A 84 13.60 15.87 -4.59
N LYS A 85 14.66 15.76 -3.78
CA LYS A 85 16.04 16.12 -4.15
C LYS A 85 16.98 14.91 -4.13
N ALA A 86 16.48 13.73 -3.76
CA ALA A 86 17.28 12.53 -3.62
C ALA A 86 17.90 12.11 -4.96
N GLU A 87 19.13 11.61 -4.90
CA GLU A 87 19.78 11.03 -6.08
C GLU A 87 18.99 9.81 -6.56
N ARG A 88 18.93 9.64 -7.89
CA ARG A 88 18.20 8.55 -8.53
C ARG A 88 19.13 7.35 -8.69
N ASN A 89 18.70 6.18 -8.23
CA ASN A 89 19.50 4.95 -8.20
C ASN A 89 18.65 3.75 -8.66
N GLU A 90 17.93 3.85 -9.77
CA GLU A 90 17.04 2.77 -10.25
C GLU A 90 17.71 1.81 -11.24
N PHE A 91 18.87 2.18 -11.78
CA PHE A 91 19.71 1.36 -12.66
C PHE A 91 21.14 1.25 -12.09
N HIS A 92 21.96 0.34 -12.64
CA HIS A 92 23.30 0.06 -12.10
C HIS A 92 24.39 0.90 -12.73
N PHE A 93 24.33 1.11 -14.04
CA PHE A 93 25.32 1.93 -14.75
C PHE A 93 24.71 2.60 -15.98
N ARG A 94 25.22 3.81 -16.28
CA ARG A 94 24.89 4.54 -17.50
C ARG A 94 25.73 4.07 -18.67
N TYR A 95 25.24 4.34 -19.87
CA TYR A 95 26.01 4.20 -21.10
C TYR A 95 26.59 5.58 -21.50
N PHE A 96 27.21 5.65 -22.67
CA PHE A 96 27.84 6.88 -23.17
C PHE A 96 26.79 7.92 -23.61
N GLY A 97 27.03 9.20 -23.36
CA GLY A 97 26.03 10.27 -23.56
C GLY A 97 25.52 10.48 -24.99
N LEU A 98 26.26 10.04 -26.03
CA LEU A 98 25.73 10.03 -27.40
C LEU A 98 24.54 9.06 -27.55
N LEU A 99 24.52 7.98 -26.76
CA LEU A 99 23.41 7.03 -26.73
C LEU A 99 22.15 7.68 -26.15
N ASP A 100 22.28 8.52 -25.11
CA ASP A 100 21.13 9.17 -24.47
C ASP A 100 20.35 10.02 -25.47
N ASN A 101 21.05 10.89 -26.19
CA ASN A 101 20.44 11.75 -27.20
C ASN A 101 19.80 10.93 -28.33
N PHE A 102 20.43 9.81 -28.71
CA PHE A 102 19.87 8.90 -29.71
C PHE A 102 18.60 8.20 -29.21
N LEU A 103 18.60 7.66 -27.99
CA LEU A 103 17.45 6.99 -27.39
C LEU A 103 16.26 7.94 -27.20
N ILE A 104 16.52 9.10 -26.59
CA ILE A 104 15.50 10.12 -26.31
C ILE A 104 14.87 10.60 -27.62
N LYS A 105 15.67 10.91 -28.64
CA LYS A 105 15.17 11.49 -29.89
C LYS A 105 14.39 10.49 -30.74
N ASN A 106 14.79 9.22 -30.77
CA ASN A 106 14.27 8.27 -31.75
C ASN A 106 13.25 7.27 -31.17
N PHE A 107 13.28 7.00 -29.86
CA PHE A 107 12.49 5.91 -29.28
C PHE A 107 11.56 6.36 -28.16
N MET A 108 11.99 7.27 -27.29
CA MET A 108 11.31 7.56 -26.02
C MET A 108 10.26 8.66 -26.11
N LYS A 109 9.20 8.55 -25.30
CA LYS A 109 8.14 9.56 -25.20
C LYS A 109 8.46 10.70 -24.23
N ASP A 110 9.11 10.39 -23.11
CA ASP A 110 9.51 11.36 -22.10
C ASP A 110 10.97 11.12 -21.74
N LYS A 111 11.81 12.15 -21.85
CA LYS A 111 13.24 12.05 -21.53
C LYS A 111 13.50 11.66 -20.07
N ARG A 112 12.53 11.91 -19.18
CA ARG A 112 12.63 11.54 -17.75
C ARG A 112 12.56 10.02 -17.54
N ASP A 113 12.07 9.26 -18.53
CA ASP A 113 12.00 7.80 -18.48
C ASP A 113 13.36 7.11 -18.71
N LEU A 114 14.44 7.87 -18.96
CA LEU A 114 15.76 7.32 -19.28
C LEU A 114 16.29 6.31 -18.22
N PRO A 115 16.08 6.49 -16.90
CA PRO A 115 16.46 5.49 -15.90
C PRO A 115 15.84 4.11 -16.13
N LEU A 116 14.57 4.03 -16.56
CA LEU A 116 13.90 2.77 -16.88
C LEU A 116 14.57 2.11 -18.10
N VAL A 117 14.93 2.90 -19.12
CA VAL A 117 15.61 2.41 -20.32
C VAL A 117 17.02 1.90 -20.00
N TYR A 118 17.77 2.59 -19.13
CA TYR A 118 19.07 2.10 -18.68
C TYR A 118 18.95 0.79 -17.93
N LEU A 119 17.94 0.62 -17.08
CA LEU A 119 17.73 -0.66 -16.40
C LEU A 119 17.45 -1.79 -17.39
N GLN A 120 16.62 -1.55 -18.42
CA GLN A 120 16.41 -2.53 -19.50
C GLN A 120 17.71 -2.90 -20.21
N LEU A 121 18.56 -1.91 -20.53
CA LEU A 121 19.85 -2.15 -21.17
C LEU A 121 20.82 -2.88 -20.24
N ASN A 122 20.88 -2.55 -18.96
CA ASN A 122 21.70 -3.26 -17.96
C ASN A 122 21.26 -4.74 -17.87
N ILE A 123 19.96 -5.01 -17.84
CA ILE A 123 19.42 -6.38 -17.87
C ILE A 123 19.81 -7.09 -19.17
N MET A 124 19.63 -6.45 -20.32
CA MET A 124 19.91 -7.04 -21.63
C MET A 124 21.40 -7.34 -21.85
N THR A 125 22.29 -6.48 -21.34
CA THR A 125 23.73 -6.61 -21.55
C THR A 125 24.41 -7.52 -20.53
N PHE A 126 23.87 -7.63 -19.32
CA PHE A 126 24.49 -8.39 -18.24
C PHE A 126 23.68 -9.63 -17.86
N LEU A 127 22.41 -9.43 -17.50
CA LEU A 127 21.59 -10.49 -16.90
C LEU A 127 21.13 -11.52 -17.94
N VAL A 128 20.74 -11.09 -19.14
CA VAL A 128 20.28 -11.99 -20.22
C VAL A 128 21.39 -12.94 -20.71
N PRO A 129 22.62 -12.47 -21.01
CA PRO A 129 23.71 -13.37 -21.36
C PRO A 129 24.07 -14.34 -20.23
N PHE A 130 24.02 -13.88 -18.97
CA PHE A 130 24.29 -14.76 -17.85
C PHE A 130 23.19 -15.82 -17.67
N ALA A 131 21.92 -15.44 -17.78
CA ALA A 131 20.80 -16.38 -17.80
C ALA A 131 20.94 -17.42 -18.92
N ALA A 132 21.30 -16.98 -20.13
CA ALA A 132 21.56 -17.87 -21.26
C ALA A 132 22.71 -18.85 -20.96
N ALA A 133 23.80 -18.39 -20.33
CA ALA A 133 24.90 -19.24 -19.90
C ALA A 133 24.46 -20.27 -18.84
N VAL A 134 23.65 -19.87 -17.85
CA VAL A 134 23.09 -20.78 -16.83
C VAL A 134 22.24 -21.88 -17.47
N VAL A 135 21.38 -21.51 -18.44
CA VAL A 135 20.56 -22.47 -19.19
C VAL A 135 21.43 -23.39 -20.04
N TYR A 136 22.38 -22.84 -20.80
CA TYR A 136 23.22 -23.60 -21.73
C TYR A 136 24.15 -24.59 -21.03
N PHE A 137 24.84 -24.16 -19.98
CA PHE A 137 25.74 -25.02 -19.22
C PHE A 137 25.00 -25.93 -18.24
N ASN A 138 23.76 -25.60 -17.88
CA ASN A 138 22.86 -26.44 -17.09
C ASN A 138 23.46 -26.92 -15.75
N THR A 139 24.12 -26.02 -15.02
CA THR A 139 24.76 -26.32 -13.73
C THR A 139 24.16 -25.53 -12.57
N TRP A 140 24.09 -26.17 -11.39
CA TRP A 140 23.68 -25.50 -10.15
C TRP A 140 24.68 -24.43 -9.71
N TYR A 141 25.98 -24.60 -9.98
CA TYR A 141 27.00 -23.62 -9.59
C TYR A 141 26.77 -22.24 -10.22
N LEU A 142 26.57 -22.20 -11.54
CA LEU A 142 26.25 -20.92 -12.21
C LEU A 142 24.90 -20.38 -11.75
N GLY A 143 23.91 -21.25 -11.53
CA GLY A 143 22.61 -20.88 -10.98
C GLY A 143 22.71 -20.22 -9.61
N LEU A 144 23.50 -20.77 -8.69
CA LEU A 144 23.70 -20.24 -7.34
C LEU A 144 24.43 -18.89 -7.31
N ILE A 145 25.21 -18.56 -8.35
CA ILE A 145 25.80 -17.23 -8.53
C ILE A 145 24.79 -16.27 -9.18
N TYR A 146 24.03 -16.76 -10.17
CA TYR A 146 23.02 -15.98 -10.88
C TYR A 146 21.89 -15.50 -9.98
N LEU A 147 21.35 -16.37 -9.11
CA LEU A 147 20.16 -16.08 -8.30
C LEU A 147 20.33 -14.88 -7.35
N PRO A 148 21.43 -14.74 -6.57
CA PRO A 148 21.65 -13.54 -5.75
C PRO A 148 21.78 -12.26 -6.59
N ILE A 149 22.42 -12.34 -7.75
CA ILE A 149 22.55 -11.19 -8.66
C ILE A 149 21.17 -10.78 -9.18
N LEU A 150 20.35 -11.74 -9.60
CA LEU A 150 18.97 -11.49 -10.00
C LEU A 150 18.16 -10.86 -8.85
N PHE A 151 18.10 -11.52 -7.70
CA PHE A 151 17.18 -11.15 -6.61
C PHE A 151 17.58 -9.93 -5.80
N VAL A 152 18.88 -9.76 -5.51
CA VAL A 152 19.36 -8.61 -4.75
C VAL A 152 19.71 -7.45 -5.68
N GLY A 153 20.27 -7.74 -6.85
CA GLY A 153 20.74 -6.72 -7.77
C GLY A 153 19.63 -6.11 -8.64
N PHE A 154 18.75 -6.92 -9.21
CA PHE A 154 17.86 -6.46 -10.28
C PHE A 154 16.36 -6.56 -9.96
N PHE A 155 15.96 -7.48 -9.08
CA PHE A 155 14.56 -7.88 -8.97
C PHE A 155 13.62 -6.75 -8.57
N GLU A 156 13.87 -6.07 -7.44
CA GLU A 156 13.01 -4.96 -6.99
C GLU A 156 12.93 -3.86 -8.06
N ARG A 157 14.08 -3.41 -8.55
CA ARG A 157 14.18 -2.38 -9.60
C ARG A 157 13.38 -2.75 -10.85
N PHE A 158 13.49 -4.00 -11.29
CA PHE A 158 12.76 -4.47 -12.47
C PHE A 158 11.24 -4.52 -12.22
N ILE A 159 10.79 -5.08 -11.09
CA ILE A 159 9.36 -5.18 -10.79
C ILE A 159 8.74 -3.78 -10.77
N LEU A 160 9.40 -2.80 -10.15
CA LEU A 160 8.91 -1.42 -10.15
C LEU A 160 9.07 -0.72 -11.52
N MET A 161 10.07 -1.07 -12.32
CA MET A 161 10.16 -0.61 -13.71
C MET A 161 8.98 -1.13 -14.55
N MET A 162 8.63 -2.42 -14.40
CA MET A 162 7.47 -3.05 -15.04
C MET A 162 6.17 -2.39 -14.56
N HIS A 163 6.05 -2.11 -13.27
CA HIS A 163 4.95 -1.38 -12.67
C HIS A 163 4.71 -0.02 -13.35
N PHE A 164 5.70 0.88 -13.34
CA PHE A 164 5.56 2.21 -13.92
C PHE A 164 5.38 2.18 -15.45
N SER A 165 6.08 1.29 -16.16
CA SER A 165 5.93 1.17 -17.61
C SER A 165 4.60 0.54 -18.05
N SER A 166 3.87 -0.12 -17.15
CA SER A 166 2.51 -0.60 -17.41
C SER A 166 1.48 0.53 -17.33
N HIS A 167 1.72 1.53 -16.46
CA HIS A 167 0.89 2.72 -16.35
C HIS A 167 1.15 3.74 -17.45
N ARG A 168 2.41 3.83 -17.90
CA ARG A 168 2.87 4.82 -18.89
C ARG A 168 3.76 4.16 -19.92
N LYS A 169 3.43 4.39 -21.20
CA LYS A 169 4.26 3.92 -22.32
C LYS A 169 5.58 4.68 -22.35
N LEU A 170 6.70 3.97 -22.30
CA LEU A 170 8.06 4.52 -22.37
C LEU A 170 8.42 4.92 -23.80
N TYR A 171 8.01 4.10 -24.77
CA TYR A 171 8.40 4.23 -26.16
C TYR A 171 7.25 4.69 -27.06
N HIS A 172 7.61 5.28 -28.21
CA HIS A 172 6.67 5.53 -29.31
C HIS A 172 6.13 4.22 -29.91
N SER A 173 6.95 3.16 -29.94
CA SER A 173 6.58 1.85 -30.48
C SER A 173 5.87 0.98 -29.46
N GLU A 174 4.69 0.45 -29.82
CA GLU A 174 3.98 -0.54 -29.01
C GLU A 174 4.78 -1.83 -28.82
N PHE A 175 5.52 -2.25 -29.85
CA PHE A 175 6.37 -3.44 -29.76
C PHE A 175 7.40 -3.29 -28.63
N LEU A 176 8.11 -2.17 -28.57
CA LEU A 176 9.12 -1.94 -27.54
C LEU A 176 8.51 -1.85 -26.13
N ASN A 177 7.32 -1.28 -25.99
CA ASN A 177 6.62 -1.26 -24.69
C ASN A 177 6.22 -2.68 -24.24
N ASN A 178 5.81 -3.54 -25.18
CA ASN A 178 5.42 -4.91 -24.88
C ASN A 178 6.62 -5.81 -24.52
N ILE A 179 7.85 -5.49 -24.93
CA ILE A 179 9.04 -6.27 -24.55
C ILE A 179 9.17 -6.38 -23.02
N THR A 180 8.84 -5.33 -22.26
CA THR A 180 8.86 -5.38 -20.78
C THR A 180 8.00 -6.53 -20.25
N LEU A 181 6.76 -6.62 -20.73
CA LEU A 181 5.77 -7.58 -20.22
C LEU A 181 5.96 -8.99 -20.77
N TYR A 182 6.43 -9.13 -22.01
CA TYR A 182 6.47 -10.44 -22.69
C TYR A 182 7.86 -11.08 -22.72
N PHE A 183 8.94 -10.31 -22.62
CA PHE A 183 10.30 -10.83 -22.66
C PHE A 183 11.03 -10.69 -21.32
N TYR A 184 11.06 -9.49 -20.74
CA TYR A 184 11.79 -9.28 -19.48
C TYR A 184 11.05 -9.88 -18.28
N ALA A 185 9.73 -9.66 -18.14
CA ALA A 185 8.97 -10.11 -16.98
C ALA A 185 9.09 -11.62 -16.67
N PRO A 186 9.10 -12.52 -17.68
CA PRO A 186 9.37 -13.94 -17.46
C PRO A 186 10.70 -14.26 -16.74
N LEU A 187 11.77 -13.49 -16.99
CA LEU A 187 13.07 -13.68 -16.32
C LEU A 187 13.04 -13.30 -14.84
N PHE A 188 12.03 -12.52 -14.45
CA PHE A 188 11.77 -12.10 -13.06
C PHE A 188 10.54 -12.81 -12.48
N GLY A 189 10.11 -13.90 -13.12
CA GLY A 189 9.09 -14.79 -12.58
C GLY A 189 7.64 -14.42 -12.88
N THR A 190 7.39 -13.36 -13.63
CA THR A 190 6.03 -13.00 -14.05
C THR A 190 5.73 -13.62 -15.40
N PRO A 191 4.69 -14.47 -15.54
CA PRO A 191 4.33 -15.01 -16.85
C PRO A 191 4.05 -13.88 -17.87
N PRO A 192 4.35 -14.11 -19.15
CA PRO A 192 4.37 -13.07 -20.16
C PRO A 192 2.98 -12.41 -20.31
N GLY A 193 2.92 -11.08 -20.27
CA GLY A 193 1.68 -10.32 -20.50
C GLY A 193 0.62 -10.35 -19.37
N ILE A 194 0.73 -11.25 -18.39
CA ILE A 194 -0.28 -11.41 -17.33
C ILE A 194 -0.30 -10.23 -16.35
N TYR A 195 0.87 -9.63 -16.12
CA TYR A 195 1.00 -8.53 -15.15
C TYR A 195 0.05 -7.36 -15.46
N TYR A 196 -0.17 -7.02 -16.72
CA TYR A 196 -1.07 -5.92 -17.09
C TYR A 196 -2.53 -6.22 -16.70
N LEU A 197 -2.98 -7.46 -16.90
CA LEU A 197 -4.32 -7.89 -16.50
C LEU A 197 -4.47 -7.84 -14.97
N HIS A 198 -3.49 -8.38 -14.26
CA HIS A 198 -3.46 -8.37 -12.79
C HIS A 198 -3.47 -6.94 -12.24
N HIS A 199 -2.50 -6.14 -12.65
CA HIS A 199 -2.20 -4.89 -11.96
C HIS A 199 -3.02 -3.71 -12.48
N ILE A 200 -3.08 -3.49 -13.80
CA ILE A 200 -3.76 -2.32 -14.37
C ILE A 200 -5.27 -2.54 -14.45
N ILE A 201 -5.68 -3.71 -14.95
CA ILE A 201 -7.09 -3.96 -15.25
C ILE A 201 -7.87 -4.33 -14.01
N MET A 202 -7.35 -5.27 -13.21
CA MET A 202 -8.01 -5.73 -12.00
C MET A 202 -7.62 -4.84 -10.82
N HIS A 203 -6.37 -4.88 -10.36
CA HIS A 203 -5.98 -4.27 -9.10
C HIS A 203 -6.25 -2.76 -9.03
N HIS A 204 -5.86 -1.96 -10.03
CA HIS A 204 -6.24 -0.53 -10.08
C HIS A 204 -7.70 -0.27 -10.46
N GLY A 205 -8.35 -1.23 -11.13
CA GLY A 205 -9.77 -1.13 -11.46
C GLY A 205 -10.66 -1.27 -10.22
N GLU A 206 -10.29 -2.20 -9.35
CA GLU A 206 -11.05 -2.59 -8.16
C GLU A 206 -10.48 -1.97 -6.85
N ASN A 207 -9.21 -1.52 -6.87
CA ASN A 207 -8.45 -0.90 -5.77
C ASN A 207 -8.32 -1.77 -4.51
N ASN A 208 -7.80 -3.00 -4.62
CA ASN A 208 -7.62 -3.92 -3.49
C ASN A 208 -8.92 -4.08 -2.65
N HIS A 209 -10.06 -4.08 -3.34
CA HIS A 209 -11.39 -4.15 -2.75
C HIS A 209 -12.32 -4.90 -3.70
N GLY A 210 -13.41 -5.47 -3.17
CA GLY A 210 -14.48 -6.03 -3.98
C GLY A 210 -14.03 -7.22 -4.83
N ASP A 211 -14.00 -7.04 -6.15
CA ASP A 211 -13.70 -8.12 -7.11
C ASP A 211 -12.20 -8.31 -7.39
N ASP A 212 -11.32 -7.54 -6.74
CA ASP A 212 -9.87 -7.76 -6.80
C ASP A 212 -9.53 -9.13 -6.20
N VAL A 213 -9.09 -10.09 -7.02
CA VAL A 213 -8.74 -11.43 -6.52
C VAL A 213 -7.45 -11.46 -5.71
N SER A 214 -6.75 -10.34 -5.64
CA SER A 214 -5.56 -10.10 -4.81
C SER A 214 -5.83 -9.20 -3.60
N GLU A 215 -7.11 -8.90 -3.29
CA GLU A 215 -7.48 -8.11 -2.11
C GLU A 215 -6.94 -8.71 -0.81
N THR A 216 -6.72 -7.83 0.17
CA THR A 216 -6.16 -8.20 1.48
C THR A 216 -7.16 -8.02 2.61
N GLU A 217 -8.32 -7.42 2.35
CA GLU A 217 -9.32 -7.03 3.35
C GLU A 217 -10.08 -8.20 3.96
N SER A 218 -10.24 -9.30 3.24
CA SER A 218 -10.87 -10.52 3.74
C SER A 218 -9.98 -11.33 4.68
N TYR A 219 -8.71 -10.95 4.82
CA TYR A 219 -7.75 -11.61 5.69
C TYR A 219 -7.61 -10.91 7.03
N HIS A 220 -7.53 -11.69 8.09
CA HIS A 220 -7.15 -11.18 9.41
C HIS A 220 -5.65 -10.85 9.43
N ARG A 221 -5.28 -9.61 9.73
CA ARG A 221 -3.91 -9.09 9.60
C ARG A 221 -3.21 -8.80 10.94
N SER A 222 -3.84 -9.11 12.07
CA SER A 222 -3.34 -8.78 13.43
C SER A 222 -2.16 -9.65 13.93
N GLU A 223 -1.74 -9.44 15.18
CA GLU A 223 -0.65 -10.16 15.87
C GLU A 223 -0.78 -11.70 15.85
N ARG A 224 -2.00 -12.24 15.70
CA ARG A 224 -2.27 -13.69 15.53
C ARG A 224 -2.40 -14.12 14.06
N GLY A 225 -2.15 -13.18 13.16
CA GLY A 225 -2.50 -13.16 11.74
C GLY A 225 -1.39 -13.53 10.76
N PHE A 226 -0.25 -14.08 11.22
CA PHE A 226 0.66 -14.79 10.28
C PHE A 226 -0.09 -15.87 9.49
N ARG A 227 -1.10 -16.49 10.11
CA ARG A 227 -2.04 -17.39 9.42
C ARG A 227 -2.80 -16.69 8.30
N GLY A 228 -3.26 -15.45 8.51
CA GLY A 228 -3.92 -14.66 7.49
C GLY A 228 -3.01 -14.38 6.31
N PHE A 229 -1.78 -13.92 6.56
CA PHE A 229 -0.76 -13.78 5.51
C PHE A 229 -0.47 -15.12 4.81
N LEU A 230 -0.34 -16.21 5.56
CA LEU A 230 -0.06 -17.53 4.98
C LEU A 230 -1.19 -17.99 4.04
N PHE A 231 -2.45 -17.83 4.43
CA PHE A 231 -3.59 -18.16 3.57
C PHE A 231 -3.69 -17.24 2.34
N TYR A 232 -3.44 -15.94 2.53
CA TYR A 232 -3.34 -14.98 1.43
C TYR A 232 -2.25 -15.40 0.44
N TRP A 233 -1.04 -15.67 0.94
CA TRP A 233 0.09 -16.10 0.14
C TRP A 233 -0.16 -17.42 -0.59
N LEU A 234 -0.75 -18.43 0.07
CA LEU A 234 -1.10 -19.70 -0.56
C LEU A 234 -2.15 -19.53 -1.67
N ARG A 235 -3.18 -18.70 -1.45
CA ARG A 235 -4.17 -18.37 -2.48
C ARG A 235 -3.52 -17.61 -3.63
N PHE A 236 -2.66 -16.64 -3.36
CA PHE A 236 -1.93 -15.91 -4.40
C PHE A 236 -1.02 -16.85 -5.22
N LEU A 237 -0.28 -17.74 -4.55
CA LEU A 237 0.65 -18.66 -5.21
C LEU A 237 -0.06 -19.70 -6.07
N CYS A 238 -1.11 -20.32 -5.55
CA CYS A 238 -1.77 -21.47 -6.17
C CYS A 238 -3.06 -21.10 -6.93
N GLY A 239 -3.79 -20.10 -6.44
CA GLY A 239 -5.11 -19.70 -6.92
C GLY A 239 -5.07 -18.66 -8.04
N LEU A 240 -4.10 -17.75 -8.05
CA LEU A 240 -4.10 -16.60 -8.97
C LEU A 240 -4.13 -17.00 -10.45
N SER A 241 -3.47 -18.11 -10.81
CA SER A 241 -3.46 -18.64 -12.18
C SER A 241 -4.86 -19.07 -12.67
N PHE A 242 -5.79 -19.31 -11.75
CA PHE A 242 -7.18 -19.67 -12.03
C PHE A 242 -8.14 -18.50 -11.79
N GLU A 243 -7.95 -17.77 -10.68
CA GLU A 243 -8.84 -16.67 -10.29
C GLU A 243 -8.76 -15.48 -11.23
N LEU A 244 -7.57 -15.14 -11.74
CA LEU A 244 -7.38 -14.01 -12.65
C LEU A 244 -8.10 -14.19 -14.01
N PRO A 245 -8.00 -15.33 -14.72
CA PRO A 245 -8.81 -15.55 -15.91
C PRO A 245 -10.32 -15.59 -15.57
N LEU A 246 -10.72 -16.18 -14.43
CA LEU A 246 -12.13 -16.17 -14.03
C LEU A 246 -12.65 -14.76 -13.75
N TYR A 247 -11.84 -13.88 -13.16
CA TYR A 247 -12.14 -12.45 -13.02
C TYR A 247 -12.37 -11.81 -14.40
N ALA A 248 -11.48 -12.05 -15.37
CA ALA A 248 -11.63 -11.52 -16.72
C ALA A 248 -12.92 -12.04 -17.38
N LEU A 249 -13.30 -13.30 -17.15
CA LEU A 249 -14.55 -13.86 -17.64
C LEU A 249 -15.77 -13.23 -16.97
N LYS A 250 -15.76 -13.12 -15.63
CA LYS A 250 -16.82 -12.50 -14.81
C LYS A 250 -17.08 -11.05 -15.22
N THR A 251 -16.02 -10.29 -15.48
CA THR A 251 -16.07 -8.90 -15.93
C THR A 251 -16.25 -8.74 -17.45
N LYS A 252 -16.55 -9.85 -18.17
CA LYS A 252 -16.83 -9.89 -19.62
C LYS A 252 -15.67 -9.41 -20.50
N ARG A 253 -14.44 -9.50 -20.01
CA ARG A 253 -13.19 -9.17 -20.71
C ARG A 253 -12.63 -10.41 -21.41
N TYR A 254 -13.35 -10.94 -22.39
CA TYR A 254 -13.03 -12.22 -23.04
C TYR A 254 -11.66 -12.26 -23.72
N ASP A 255 -11.20 -11.14 -24.30
CA ASP A 255 -9.86 -11.05 -24.89
C ASP A 255 -8.76 -11.25 -23.85
N TRP A 256 -8.97 -10.74 -22.63
CA TRP A 256 -8.05 -10.91 -21.50
C TRP A 256 -8.10 -12.30 -20.90
N PHE A 257 -9.29 -12.92 -20.87
CA PHE A 257 -9.41 -14.34 -20.52
C PHE A 257 -8.58 -15.21 -21.47
N ALA A 258 -8.75 -15.02 -22.79
CA ALA A 258 -7.99 -15.75 -23.80
C ALA A 258 -6.49 -15.48 -23.70
N THR A 259 -6.10 -14.20 -23.54
CA THR A 259 -4.70 -13.78 -23.37
C THR A 259 -4.06 -14.45 -22.15
N CYS A 260 -4.77 -14.51 -21.02
CA CYS A 260 -4.27 -15.16 -19.81
C CYS A 260 -4.05 -16.66 -20.02
N LEU A 261 -5.03 -17.37 -20.61
CA LEU A 261 -4.90 -18.80 -20.90
C LEU A 261 -3.74 -19.11 -21.87
N VAL A 262 -3.62 -18.34 -22.95
CA VAL A 262 -2.53 -18.48 -23.91
C VAL A 262 -1.19 -18.21 -23.23
N SER A 263 -1.10 -17.16 -22.42
CA SER A 263 0.14 -16.78 -21.75
C SER A 263 0.60 -17.81 -20.73
N LEU A 264 -0.31 -18.34 -19.89
CA LEU A 264 0.00 -19.41 -18.94
C LEU A 264 0.40 -20.70 -19.64
N SER A 265 -0.33 -21.08 -20.70
CA SER A 265 -0.03 -22.29 -21.48
C SER A 265 1.32 -22.17 -22.18
N PHE A 266 1.59 -21.03 -22.81
CA PHE A 266 2.86 -20.73 -23.46
C PHE A 266 4.01 -20.71 -22.47
N TRP A 267 3.80 -20.17 -21.27
CA TRP A 267 4.81 -20.16 -20.21
C TRP A 267 5.20 -21.57 -19.76
N GLY A 268 4.21 -22.42 -19.45
CA GLY A 268 4.45 -23.82 -19.10
C GLY A 268 5.11 -24.61 -20.24
N ALA A 269 4.65 -24.42 -21.48
CA ALA A 269 5.24 -25.04 -22.66
C ALA A 269 6.68 -24.60 -22.89
N THR A 270 7.01 -23.32 -22.63
CA THR A 270 8.37 -22.78 -22.75
C THR A 270 9.31 -23.42 -21.72
N ILE A 271 8.89 -23.50 -20.45
CA ILE A 271 9.68 -24.17 -19.40
C ILE A 271 9.91 -25.64 -19.76
N PHE A 272 8.87 -26.35 -20.19
CA PHE A 272 8.97 -27.74 -20.59
C PHE A 272 9.89 -27.93 -21.80
N ALA A 273 9.72 -27.15 -22.86
CA ALA A 273 10.53 -27.25 -24.07
C ALA A 273 12.01 -26.95 -23.79
N LEU A 274 12.31 -25.85 -23.09
CA LEU A 274 13.68 -25.50 -22.73
C LEU A 274 14.31 -26.54 -21.80
N GLY A 275 13.54 -27.09 -20.86
CA GLY A 275 14.00 -28.16 -19.97
C GLY A 275 14.40 -29.43 -20.72
N ASN A 276 13.66 -29.80 -21.76
CA ASN A 276 14.01 -30.94 -22.63
C ASN A 276 15.18 -30.64 -23.58
N LEU A 277 15.34 -29.39 -24.05
CA LEU A 277 16.39 -29.01 -25.00
C LEU A 277 17.75 -28.75 -24.35
N PHE A 278 17.77 -28.09 -23.18
CA PHE A 278 19.00 -27.62 -22.52
C PHE A 278 19.21 -28.22 -21.13
N GLY A 279 18.21 -28.95 -20.60
CA GLY A 279 18.24 -29.54 -19.28
C GLY A 279 17.53 -28.69 -18.22
N TYR A 280 17.01 -29.39 -17.21
CA TYR A 280 16.12 -28.80 -16.22
C TYR A 280 16.83 -27.97 -15.15
N THR A 281 18.12 -28.17 -14.89
CA THR A 281 18.84 -27.45 -13.83
C THR A 281 18.95 -25.97 -14.15
N GLY A 282 19.45 -25.64 -15.34
CA GLY A 282 19.59 -24.24 -15.78
C GLY A 282 18.24 -23.54 -15.92
N VAL A 283 17.27 -24.22 -16.53
CA VAL A 283 15.89 -23.71 -16.65
C VAL A 283 15.23 -23.50 -15.29
N THR A 284 15.49 -24.38 -14.32
CA THR A 284 15.00 -24.22 -12.95
C THR A 284 15.56 -22.95 -12.31
N CYS A 285 16.85 -22.69 -12.47
CA CYS A 285 17.50 -21.50 -11.91
C CYS A 285 17.02 -20.20 -12.56
N VAL A 286 16.69 -20.21 -13.86
CA VAL A 286 16.39 -19.00 -14.62
C VAL A 286 14.90 -18.70 -14.72
N LEU A 287 14.02 -19.70 -14.75
CA LEU A 287 12.58 -19.51 -14.96
C LEU A 287 11.75 -20.00 -13.77
N VAL A 288 12.03 -21.19 -13.23
CA VAL A 288 11.18 -21.80 -12.19
C VAL A 288 11.37 -21.14 -10.83
N ILE A 289 12.61 -21.05 -10.33
CA ILE A 289 12.91 -20.40 -9.04
C ILE A 289 12.47 -18.93 -9.07
N PRO A 290 12.79 -18.13 -10.11
CA PRO A 290 12.27 -16.77 -10.22
C PRO A 290 10.75 -16.70 -10.27
N HIS A 291 10.04 -17.65 -10.90
CA HIS A 291 8.58 -17.68 -10.89
C HIS A 291 7.98 -17.81 -9.49
N PHE A 292 8.44 -18.78 -8.70
CA PHE A 292 7.97 -18.97 -7.32
C PHE A 292 8.37 -17.79 -6.42
N PHE A 293 9.60 -17.30 -6.57
CA PHE A 293 10.07 -16.12 -5.83
C PHE A 293 9.26 -14.89 -6.20
N GLY A 294 9.00 -14.67 -7.49
CA GLY A 294 8.30 -13.51 -8.00
C GLY A 294 6.86 -13.43 -7.55
N LEU A 295 6.13 -14.56 -7.60
CA LEU A 295 4.78 -14.66 -7.02
C LEU A 295 4.79 -14.38 -5.52
N THR A 296 5.77 -14.91 -4.78
CA THR A 296 5.90 -14.68 -3.34
C THR A 296 6.20 -13.21 -3.03
N ALA A 297 7.11 -12.59 -3.76
CA ALA A 297 7.51 -11.20 -3.56
C ALA A 297 6.37 -10.23 -3.92
N MET A 298 5.62 -10.48 -5.00
CA MET A 298 4.45 -9.68 -5.35
C MET A 298 3.31 -9.84 -4.33
N ALA A 299 3.04 -11.07 -3.87
CA ALA A 299 2.07 -11.29 -2.81
C ALA A 299 2.45 -10.53 -1.53
N LEU A 300 3.71 -10.66 -1.09
CA LEU A 300 4.19 -9.94 0.09
C LEU A 300 4.14 -8.42 -0.11
N GLY A 301 4.50 -7.92 -1.30
CA GLY A 301 4.42 -6.52 -1.67
C GLY A 301 3.00 -5.96 -1.57
N ASN A 302 2.04 -6.60 -2.24
CA ASN A 302 0.63 -6.21 -2.22
C ASN A 302 0.05 -6.27 -0.80
N TYR A 303 0.32 -7.37 -0.08
CA TYR A 303 -0.09 -7.52 1.31
C TYR A 303 0.45 -6.39 2.18
N ALA A 304 1.74 -6.07 2.04
CA ALA A 304 2.38 -5.02 2.81
C ALA A 304 1.80 -3.63 2.48
N GLN A 305 1.66 -3.29 1.19
CA GLN A 305 1.09 -2.02 0.71
C GLN A 305 -0.34 -1.79 1.22
N HIS A 306 -1.09 -2.86 1.45
CA HIS A 306 -2.50 -2.83 1.88
C HIS A 306 -2.73 -3.51 3.24
N VAL A 307 -1.75 -3.50 4.14
CA VAL A 307 -1.88 -4.18 5.43
C VAL A 307 -2.78 -3.43 6.41
N PHE A 308 -2.86 -2.10 6.29
CA PHE A 308 -3.60 -1.21 7.21
C PHE A 308 -4.90 -0.65 6.63
N VAL A 309 -5.53 -1.38 5.69
CA VAL A 309 -6.82 -0.98 5.09
C VAL A 309 -7.82 -0.60 6.19
N ASP A 310 -8.40 0.60 6.12
CA ASP A 310 -9.44 1.01 7.07
C ASP A 310 -10.73 0.22 6.78
N PRO A 311 -11.19 -0.60 7.73
CA PRO A 311 -12.42 -1.34 7.56
C PRO A 311 -13.68 -0.50 7.33
N LEU A 312 -13.68 0.76 7.76
CA LEU A 312 -14.81 1.66 7.59
C LEU A 312 -14.83 2.33 6.21
N SER A 313 -13.71 2.27 5.48
CA SER A 313 -13.57 2.87 4.15
C SER A 313 -12.56 2.07 3.31
N PRO A 314 -12.84 0.79 3.01
CA PRO A 314 -11.86 -0.08 2.36
C PRO A 314 -11.60 0.24 0.89
N GLY A 315 -12.57 0.85 0.19
CA GLY A 315 -12.41 1.28 -1.21
C GLY A 315 -11.82 2.68 -1.40
N ASN A 316 -11.43 3.37 -0.32
CA ASN A 316 -10.87 4.73 -0.40
C ASN A 316 -9.34 4.68 -0.43
N ASN A 317 -8.75 5.22 -1.50
CA ASN A 317 -7.30 5.21 -1.74
C ASN A 317 -6.46 5.79 -0.59
N TYR A 318 -7.01 6.72 0.21
CA TYR A 318 -6.30 7.30 1.36
C TYR A 318 -6.26 6.38 2.59
N THR A 319 -7.15 5.40 2.65
CA THR A 319 -7.35 4.53 3.81
C THR A 319 -7.08 3.06 3.51
N LEU A 320 -7.03 2.66 2.23
CA LEU A 320 -6.64 1.31 1.80
C LEU A 320 -5.12 1.12 1.67
N SER A 321 -4.35 2.21 1.65
CA SER A 321 -2.88 2.18 1.65
C SER A 321 -2.32 3.37 2.44
N TYR A 322 -1.00 3.56 2.36
CA TYR A 322 -0.23 4.52 3.15
C TYR A 322 1.03 4.96 2.39
N ASN A 323 1.61 6.09 2.81
CA ASN A 323 2.85 6.60 2.22
C ASN A 323 4.08 6.24 3.05
N CYS A 324 5.22 6.03 2.38
CA CYS A 324 6.55 5.83 2.94
C CYS A 324 7.50 6.91 2.42
N LEU A 325 7.83 7.87 3.27
CA LEU A 325 8.63 9.05 2.95
C LEU A 325 10.11 8.83 3.29
N ASN A 326 11.00 9.56 2.62
CA ASN A 326 12.41 9.73 2.96
C ASN A 326 13.15 8.40 3.20
N THR A 327 12.88 7.41 2.38
CA THR A 327 13.53 6.10 2.45
C THR A 327 14.47 5.95 1.26
N GLU A 328 15.68 5.43 1.50
CA GLU A 328 16.65 5.17 0.43
C GLU A 328 16.06 4.22 -0.63
N VAL A 329 15.12 3.36 -0.23
CA VAL A 329 14.39 2.46 -1.14
C VAL A 329 13.65 3.23 -2.24
N ASN A 330 13.14 4.45 -1.98
CA ASN A 330 12.47 5.27 -3.02
C ASN A 330 13.41 5.62 -4.19
N GLN A 331 14.73 5.58 -3.97
CA GLN A 331 15.74 5.82 -5.00
C GLN A 331 15.93 4.62 -5.93
N THR A 332 15.55 3.40 -5.50
CA THR A 332 15.56 2.16 -6.32
C THR A 332 14.18 1.76 -6.81
N THR A 333 13.11 2.23 -6.16
CA THR A 333 11.71 1.86 -6.44
C THR A 333 10.89 2.94 -7.13
N PHE A 334 11.53 3.93 -7.78
CA PHE A 334 10.79 4.98 -8.51
C PHE A 334 9.77 5.69 -7.60
N ASN A 335 10.16 6.06 -6.38
CA ASN A 335 9.29 6.71 -5.40
C ASN A 335 7.95 5.95 -5.13
N ASP A 336 7.92 4.63 -5.29
CA ASP A 336 6.71 3.82 -5.05
C ASP A 336 6.18 3.92 -3.61
N GLY A 337 7.02 4.35 -2.66
CA GLY A 337 6.61 4.68 -1.30
C GLY A 337 5.44 5.67 -1.23
N TYR A 338 5.21 6.52 -2.24
CA TYR A 338 4.06 7.42 -2.31
C TYR A 338 2.80 6.70 -2.83
N HIS A 339 2.44 5.58 -2.23
CA HIS A 339 1.47 4.63 -2.79
C HIS A 339 0.04 5.17 -2.84
N ILE A 340 -0.37 5.99 -1.87
CA ILE A 340 -1.69 6.66 -1.92
C ILE A 340 -1.76 7.53 -3.18
N ILE A 341 -0.71 8.32 -3.44
CA ILE A 341 -0.65 9.19 -4.61
C ILE A 341 -0.64 8.36 -5.88
N HIS A 342 0.08 7.24 -5.88
CA HIS A 342 0.12 6.31 -6.99
C HIS A 342 -1.27 5.76 -7.33
N HIS A 343 -2.04 5.25 -6.36
CA HIS A 343 -3.41 4.77 -6.62
C HIS A 343 -4.35 5.85 -7.18
N ILE A 344 -4.22 7.10 -6.70
CA ILE A 344 -5.08 8.21 -7.15
C ILE A 344 -4.64 8.73 -8.54
N TYR A 345 -3.33 8.77 -8.78
CA TYR A 345 -2.72 9.30 -10.00
C TYR A 345 -1.75 8.28 -10.62
N PRO A 346 -2.24 7.12 -11.09
CA PRO A 346 -1.40 6.00 -11.51
C PRO A 346 -0.47 6.34 -12.69
N ARG A 347 -0.89 7.30 -13.52
CA ARG A 347 -0.12 7.79 -14.67
C ARG A 347 0.78 8.98 -14.34
N LEU A 348 0.88 9.44 -13.10
CA LEU A 348 1.80 10.51 -12.73
C LEU A 348 3.25 10.00 -12.81
N HIS A 349 4.17 10.84 -13.29
CA HIS A 349 5.58 10.44 -13.36
C HIS A 349 6.14 10.36 -11.92
N TRP A 350 6.96 9.35 -11.62
CA TRP A 350 7.41 9.11 -10.24
C TRP A 350 8.17 10.27 -9.60
N THR A 351 8.90 11.03 -10.42
CA THR A 351 9.62 12.24 -9.97
C THR A 351 8.68 13.33 -9.43
N GLU A 352 7.39 13.27 -9.76
CA GLU A 352 6.38 14.24 -9.35
C GLU A 352 5.57 13.78 -8.13
N LEU A 353 5.67 12.50 -7.73
CA LEU A 353 4.91 11.92 -6.61
C LEU A 353 5.13 12.67 -5.28
N PRO A 354 6.37 13.03 -4.88
CA PRO A 354 6.59 13.76 -3.63
C PRO A 354 5.95 15.16 -3.61
N SER A 355 6.10 15.91 -4.71
CA SER A 355 5.44 17.22 -4.88
C SER A 355 3.92 17.07 -4.87
N LYS A 356 3.39 16.02 -5.49
CA LYS A 356 1.95 15.77 -5.54
C LYS A 356 1.39 15.45 -4.15
N PHE A 357 2.11 14.65 -3.35
CA PHE A 357 1.78 14.42 -1.94
C PHE A 357 1.66 15.74 -1.16
N ARG A 358 2.63 16.65 -1.30
CA ARG A 358 2.57 17.96 -0.65
C ARG A 358 1.32 18.75 -1.05
N SER A 359 1.00 18.75 -2.35
CA SER A 359 -0.18 19.49 -2.86
C SER A 359 -1.52 18.90 -2.40
N THR A 360 -1.57 17.64 -1.99
CA THR A 360 -2.80 16.94 -1.55
C THR A 360 -2.85 16.71 -0.05
N LEU A 361 -2.00 17.37 0.75
CA LEU A 361 -1.96 17.21 2.21
C LEU A 361 -3.30 17.51 2.89
N ALA A 362 -4.07 18.47 2.37
CA ALA A 362 -5.40 18.76 2.92
C ALA A 362 -6.32 17.51 2.89
N GLN A 363 -6.30 16.75 1.79
CA GLN A 363 -7.09 15.52 1.71
C GLN A 363 -6.52 14.41 2.60
N HIS A 364 -5.20 14.29 2.70
CA HIS A 364 -4.55 13.34 3.63
C HIS A 364 -4.98 13.60 5.08
N LYS A 365 -5.11 14.87 5.48
CA LYS A 365 -5.61 15.28 6.81
C LYS A 365 -7.06 14.88 7.01
N THR A 366 -7.93 15.13 6.03
CA THR A 366 -9.35 14.81 6.09
C THR A 366 -9.60 13.31 6.20
N GLU A 367 -8.90 12.53 5.37
CA GLU A 367 -9.07 11.07 5.29
C GLU A 367 -8.26 10.29 6.34
N ARG A 368 -7.47 11.00 7.15
CA ARG A 368 -6.60 10.42 8.18
C ARG A 368 -5.63 9.40 7.60
N ALA A 369 -5.03 9.76 6.46
CA ALA A 369 -4.11 8.90 5.74
C ALA A 369 -2.89 8.54 6.60
N LEU A 370 -2.50 7.26 6.56
CA LEU A 370 -1.33 6.78 7.27
C LEU A 370 -0.06 7.16 6.50
N THR A 371 0.99 7.53 7.21
CA THR A 371 2.28 7.91 6.62
C THR A 371 3.41 7.51 7.55
N PHE A 372 4.46 6.95 6.96
CA PHE A 372 5.66 6.50 7.63
C PHE A 372 6.90 7.16 7.01
N ARG A 373 8.01 7.19 7.74
CA ARG A 373 9.30 7.74 7.27
C ARG A 373 10.45 6.77 7.51
N ASN A 374 11.50 6.89 6.70
CA ASN A 374 12.75 6.13 6.85
C ASN A 374 12.51 4.61 6.90
N THR A 375 11.48 4.14 6.21
CA THR A 375 11.07 2.74 6.12
C THR A 375 10.30 2.51 4.82
N HIS A 376 9.99 1.27 4.48
CA HIS A 376 9.21 0.90 3.30
C HIS A 376 8.28 -0.28 3.61
N PHE A 377 7.46 -0.71 2.65
CA PHE A 377 6.41 -1.73 2.86
C PHE A 377 6.91 -3.03 3.51
N ILE A 378 8.02 -3.61 3.02
CA ILE A 378 8.51 -4.90 3.52
C ILE A 378 8.97 -4.82 4.99
N PRO A 379 9.83 -3.86 5.41
CA PRO A 379 10.13 -3.68 6.83
C PRO A 379 8.90 -3.42 7.71
N ILE A 380 7.92 -2.65 7.21
CA ILE A 380 6.66 -2.41 7.93
C ILE A 380 5.90 -3.73 8.16
N ALA A 381 5.74 -4.54 7.11
CA ALA A 381 5.09 -5.84 7.21
C ALA A 381 5.84 -6.79 8.15
N LEU A 382 7.19 -6.78 8.14
CA LEU A 382 7.99 -7.58 9.08
C LEU A 382 7.81 -7.15 10.53
N LEU A 383 7.80 -5.83 10.81
CA LEU A 383 7.54 -5.33 12.17
C LEU A 383 6.13 -5.70 12.63
N MET A 384 5.13 -5.60 11.75
CA MET A 384 3.77 -6.06 12.05
C MET A 384 3.74 -7.57 12.34
N LEU A 385 4.28 -8.40 11.45
CA LEU A 385 4.24 -9.87 11.57
C LEU A 385 5.05 -10.39 12.77
N THR A 386 6.01 -9.61 13.26
CA THR A 386 6.82 -9.94 14.45
C THR A 386 6.33 -9.26 15.73
N ASN A 387 5.13 -8.68 15.70
CA ASN A 387 4.49 -7.99 16.82
C ASN A 387 5.32 -6.83 17.41
N GLN A 388 5.89 -6.01 16.55
CA GLN A 388 6.71 -4.84 16.89
C GLN A 388 6.00 -3.53 16.49
N MET A 389 4.67 -3.46 16.70
CA MET A 389 3.86 -2.28 16.35
C MET A 389 4.29 -1.02 17.10
N GLU A 390 4.64 -1.14 18.37
CA GLU A 390 5.15 -0.01 19.15
C GLU A 390 6.43 0.56 18.55
N LYS A 391 7.35 -0.31 18.11
CA LYS A 391 8.59 0.10 17.42
C LYS A 391 8.29 0.76 16.08
N LEU A 392 7.41 0.15 15.28
CA LEU A 392 6.96 0.70 14.00
C LEU A 392 6.43 2.14 14.18
N VAL A 393 5.54 2.35 15.15
CA VAL A 393 4.93 3.66 15.38
C VAL A 393 5.96 4.65 15.94
N ARG A 394 6.72 4.24 16.95
CA ARG A 394 7.71 5.11 17.62
C ARG A 394 8.78 5.61 16.65
N ASP A 395 9.31 4.72 15.81
CA ASP A 395 10.49 5.02 14.99
C ASP A 395 10.11 5.61 13.62
N HIS A 396 8.94 5.22 13.08
CA HIS A 396 8.61 5.47 11.68
C HIS A 396 7.30 6.22 11.44
N TYR A 397 6.31 6.16 12.32
CA TYR A 397 5.02 6.80 12.05
C TYR A 397 5.14 8.33 12.05
N VAL A 398 4.44 8.95 11.10
CA VAL A 398 4.36 10.40 10.95
C VAL A 398 2.92 10.85 11.10
N PHE A 399 2.69 11.68 12.11
CA PHE A 399 1.40 12.30 12.31
C PHE A 399 1.21 13.46 11.32
N ILE A 400 0.26 13.26 10.41
CA ILE A 400 -0.32 14.33 9.61
C ILE A 400 -1.44 14.90 10.46
N ASP A 401 -1.39 16.19 10.77
CA ASP A 401 -2.36 16.88 11.63
C ASP A 401 -3.81 16.73 11.14
N TRP A 402 -4.47 15.66 11.59
CA TRP A 402 -5.75 15.18 11.08
C TRP A 402 -6.86 16.21 11.31
N ALA A 403 -7.70 16.41 10.31
CA ALA A 403 -8.87 17.26 10.48
C ALA A 403 -9.89 16.57 11.38
N ALA A 404 -10.61 17.34 12.20
CA ALA A 404 -11.74 16.81 12.96
C ALA A 404 -12.81 16.29 12.00
N VAL A 405 -13.05 14.98 12.01
CA VAL A 405 -14.09 14.36 11.15
C VAL A 405 -15.41 14.31 11.91
N LYS A 406 -16.45 14.98 11.40
CA LYS A 406 -17.83 14.69 11.81
C LYS A 406 -18.26 13.40 11.13
N ARG A 407 -18.20 12.26 11.82
CA ARG A 407 -18.74 11.00 11.31
C ARG A 407 -20.25 10.95 11.62
N GLU A 408 -21.10 10.87 10.60
CA GLU A 408 -22.52 10.55 10.77
C GLU A 408 -22.66 9.04 11.00
N GLY A 409 -23.36 8.65 12.08
CA GLY A 409 -23.52 7.25 12.50
C GLY A 409 -22.74 6.95 13.78
N GLY A 410 -23.41 7.15 14.92
CA GLY A 410 -22.84 6.88 16.24
C GLY A 410 -22.72 5.38 16.49
N GLU A 411 -21.48 4.88 16.51
CA GLU A 411 -21.08 3.62 17.18
C GLU A 411 -19.56 3.38 17.17
N VAL A 412 -18.77 4.15 16.41
CA VAL A 412 -17.31 4.07 16.49
C VAL A 412 -16.82 4.91 17.68
N PRO A 413 -16.06 4.35 18.65
CA PRO A 413 -15.57 5.11 19.79
C PRO A 413 -14.78 6.33 19.32
N ILE A 414 -15.11 7.50 19.86
CA ILE A 414 -14.29 8.71 19.73
C ILE A 414 -12.89 8.33 20.23
N THR A 415 -11.93 8.31 19.32
CA THR A 415 -10.54 8.00 19.69
C THR A 415 -9.91 9.28 20.18
N SER A 416 -8.89 9.19 21.02
CA SER A 416 -8.11 10.36 21.45
C SER A 416 -7.41 11.09 20.30
N LEU A 417 -7.35 10.46 19.12
CA LEU A 417 -6.90 11.01 17.84
C LEU A 417 -7.88 12.04 17.23
N ASP A 418 -9.06 12.25 17.82
CA ASP A 418 -10.08 13.22 17.37
C ASP A 418 -9.91 14.61 18.01
N LYS A 419 -8.84 14.80 18.79
CA LYS A 419 -8.46 16.09 19.39
C LYS A 419 -7.33 16.71 18.56
N GLU A 420 -7.26 18.05 18.46
CA GLU A 420 -6.13 18.80 17.86
C GLU A 420 -4.82 18.67 18.69
N VAL A 421 -4.47 17.44 19.08
CA VAL A 421 -3.34 17.10 19.95
C VAL A 421 -2.61 15.94 19.30
N VAL A 422 -1.28 16.03 19.26
CA VAL A 422 -0.44 14.94 18.77
C VAL A 422 -0.74 13.66 19.56
N PRO A 423 -1.03 12.54 18.88
CA PRO A 423 -1.27 11.30 19.58
C PRO A 423 0.02 10.74 20.17
N THR A 424 -0.16 9.95 21.22
CA THR A 424 0.91 9.12 21.76
C THR A 424 1.12 7.89 20.89
N VAL A 425 2.29 7.27 21.03
CA VAL A 425 2.61 5.99 20.38
C VAL A 425 1.52 4.95 20.66
N GLY A 426 1.06 4.80 21.91
CA GLY A 426 0.04 3.83 22.28
C GLY A 426 -1.33 4.07 21.63
N GLU A 427 -1.71 5.34 21.43
CA GLU A 427 -2.97 5.69 20.76
C GLU A 427 -2.96 5.32 19.27
N VAL A 428 -1.82 5.51 18.60
CA VAL A 428 -1.65 5.12 17.19
C VAL A 428 -1.55 3.60 17.04
N VAL A 429 -0.82 2.92 17.95
CA VAL A 429 -0.74 1.45 17.97
C VAL A 429 -2.13 0.84 18.06
N ALA A 430 -2.98 1.34 18.97
CA ALA A 430 -4.34 0.85 19.12
C ALA A 430 -5.21 1.05 17.86
N ASP A 431 -5.06 2.16 17.12
CA ASP A 431 -5.77 2.34 15.84
C ASP A 431 -5.28 1.38 14.75
N LEU A 432 -3.97 1.17 14.65
CA LEU A 432 -3.41 0.22 13.68
C LEU A 432 -3.85 -1.21 14.00
N GLU A 433 -3.80 -1.64 15.25
CA GLU A 433 -4.29 -2.96 15.67
C GLU A 433 -5.78 -3.15 15.38
N ARG A 434 -6.60 -2.11 15.60
CA ARG A 434 -8.02 -2.12 15.21
C ARG A 434 -8.18 -2.40 13.72
N ARG A 435 -7.45 -1.68 12.85
CA ARG A 435 -7.48 -1.90 11.38
C ARG A 435 -7.07 -3.32 11.00
N LEU A 436 -6.03 -3.85 11.66
CA LEU A 436 -5.53 -5.21 11.40
C LEU A 436 -6.50 -6.32 11.83
N SER A 437 -7.31 -6.08 12.87
CA SER A 437 -8.21 -7.07 13.46
C SER A 437 -9.57 -7.20 12.77
N TYR A 438 -9.97 -6.21 11.96
CA TYR A 438 -11.29 -6.18 11.36
C TYR A 438 -11.35 -6.95 10.04
N ILE A 439 -12.43 -7.72 9.87
CA ILE A 439 -12.80 -8.38 8.61
C ILE A 439 -14.13 -7.77 8.14
N PRO A 440 -14.22 -7.20 6.92
CA PRO A 440 -15.45 -6.64 6.40
C PRO A 440 -16.63 -7.61 6.40
N PRO A 441 -17.87 -7.14 6.70
CA PRO A 441 -19.05 -8.00 6.76
C PRO A 441 -19.42 -8.67 5.43
N TYR A 442 -18.87 -8.20 4.31
CA TYR A 442 -19.22 -8.67 2.96
C TYR A 442 -18.88 -10.17 2.77
N ASP A 443 -17.97 -10.71 3.59
CA ASP A 443 -17.41 -12.06 3.39
C ASP A 443 -17.91 -13.13 4.38
N ARG A 444 -19.05 -12.91 5.04
CA ARG A 444 -19.66 -13.94 5.90
C ARG A 444 -20.21 -15.16 5.14
N LYS A 445 -20.04 -15.22 3.81
CA LYS A 445 -20.53 -16.32 2.96
C LYS A 445 -19.46 -17.32 2.53
N ILE A 446 -18.17 -17.06 2.81
CA ILE A 446 -17.08 -17.98 2.49
C ILE A 446 -16.11 -18.04 3.67
N GLN A 447 -16.55 -18.60 4.79
CA GLN A 447 -15.68 -19.18 5.82
C GLN A 447 -16.16 -20.57 6.20
#